data_AF-A0A0N9DVI0-F1
#
_entry.id   AF-A0A0N9DVI0-F1
#
_cell.length_a   1.000
_cell.length_b   1.000
_cell.length_c   1.000
_cell.angle_alpha   90.00
_cell.angle_beta   90.00
_cell.angle_gamma   90.00
#
_symmetry.space_group_name_H-M   'P 1'
#
loop_
_entity.id
_entity.type
_entity.pdbx_description
1 polymer ?
#
loop_
_entity_poly.entity_id
_entity_poly.type
_entity_poly.pdbx_seq_one_letter_code
_entity_poly.pdbx_strand_id
1 'polypeptide(L)'
;DGGDTWQGSYTALQNRGADMVRLMNALKVDAMTAHWEFTYGEDRVQALIKQLEFPFLAGNVKESTWGDPVLKPYQVFERGGLRIGVIGQAFP
;
A
#
# COMPACT_ATOMS: atom_id res chain seq x y z
N ASP A 1 2.00 7.30 3.74
CA ASP A 1 2.18 6.32 4.83
C ASP A 1 3.42 5.49 4.51
N GLY A 2 4.29 5.29 5.50
CA GLY A 2 5.54 4.51 5.36
C GLY A 2 5.36 3.00 5.35
N GLY A 3 4.13 2.50 5.57
CA GLY A 3 3.85 1.07 5.72
C GLY A 3 3.79 0.66 7.19
N ASP A 4 3.58 -0.63 7.44
CA ASP A 4 3.39 -1.22 8.77
C ASP A 4 2.12 -0.75 9.50
N THR A 5 1.08 -0.46 8.73
CA THR A 5 -0.16 0.18 9.20
C THR A 5 -1.33 -0.79 9.32
N TRP A 6 -1.43 -1.81 8.46
CA TRP A 6 -2.65 -2.62 8.40
C TRP A 6 -2.83 -3.64 9.53
N GLN A 7 -1.88 -3.72 10.47
CA GLN A 7 -1.86 -4.72 11.55
C GLN A 7 -1.55 -4.08 12.91
N GLY A 8 -1.41 -4.91 13.95
CA GLY A 8 -0.91 -4.48 15.26
C GLY A 8 -2.00 -4.01 16.24
N SER A 9 -3.27 -4.06 15.84
CA SER A 9 -4.41 -3.73 16.68
C SER A 9 -5.44 -4.87 16.71
N TYR A 10 -6.28 -4.89 17.77
CA TYR A 10 -7.36 -5.87 17.88
C TYR A 10 -8.37 -5.73 16.74
N THR A 11 -8.72 -4.50 16.35
CA THR A 11 -9.69 -4.27 15.27
C THR A 11 -9.14 -4.70 13.92
N ALA A 12 -7.83 -4.49 13.67
CA ALA A 12 -7.14 -4.97 12.49
C ALA A 12 -7.08 -6.51 12.43
N LEU A 13 -6.90 -7.17 13.58
CA LEU A 13 -6.98 -8.63 13.67
C LEU A 13 -8.39 -9.13 13.30
N GLN A 14 -9.43 -8.55 13.90
CA GLN A 14 -10.83 -8.96 13.67
C GLN A 14 -11.30 -8.70 12.23
N ASN A 15 -10.88 -7.57 11.65
CA ASN A 15 -11.30 -7.16 10.29
C ASN A 15 -10.29 -7.54 9.20
N ARG A 16 -9.20 -8.22 9.56
CA ARG A 16 -8.08 -8.54 8.66
C ARG A 16 -7.62 -7.30 7.89
N GLY A 17 -7.32 -6.22 8.60
CA GLY A 17 -6.81 -4.94 8.08
C GLY A 17 -7.82 -4.00 7.38
N ALA A 18 -9.08 -4.40 7.19
CA ALA A 18 -10.04 -3.57 6.44
C ALA A 18 -10.46 -2.29 7.17
N ASP A 19 -10.42 -2.27 8.49
CA ASP A 19 -10.65 -1.07 9.29
C ASP A 19 -9.57 -0.01 9.05
N MET A 20 -8.30 -0.42 9.00
CA MET A 20 -7.18 0.47 8.69
C MET A 20 -7.28 1.03 7.27
N VAL A 21 -7.64 0.21 6.27
CA VAL A 21 -7.89 0.69 4.91
C VAL A 21 -8.99 1.76 4.86
N ARG A 22 -10.13 1.52 5.55
CA ARG A 22 -11.21 2.52 5.64
C ARG A 22 -10.76 3.81 6.30
N LEU A 23 -9.97 3.72 7.38
CA LEU A 23 -9.41 4.87 8.08
C LEU A 23 -8.45 5.66 7.17
N MET A 24 -7.57 4.98 6.44
CA MET A 24 -6.60 5.63 5.53
C MET A 24 -7.29 6.37 4.38
N ASN A 25 -8.35 5.78 3.80
CA ASN A 25 -9.18 6.47 2.81
C ASN A 25 -9.86 7.71 3.42
N ALA A 26 -10.45 7.59 4.61
CA ALA A 26 -11.09 8.72 5.30
C ALA A 26 -10.12 9.85 5.63
N LEU A 27 -8.86 9.52 5.98
CA LEU A 27 -7.78 10.47 6.21
C LEU A 27 -7.18 11.04 4.91
N LYS A 28 -7.56 10.50 3.75
CA LYS A 28 -7.07 10.91 2.42
C LYS A 28 -5.55 10.82 2.30
N VAL A 29 -4.98 9.68 2.70
CA VAL A 29 -3.55 9.39 2.50
C VAL A 29 -3.21 9.52 1.01
N ASP A 30 -2.13 10.23 0.65
CA ASP A 30 -1.77 10.42 -0.76
C ASP A 30 -1.10 9.19 -1.41
N ALA A 31 -0.34 8.39 -0.63
CA ALA A 31 0.31 7.17 -1.07
C ALA A 31 0.76 6.31 0.13
N MET A 32 0.97 5.01 -0.07
CA MET A 32 1.64 4.16 0.91
C MET A 32 2.64 3.18 0.29
N THR A 33 3.57 2.69 1.10
CA THR A 33 4.34 1.47 0.83
C THR A 33 4.06 0.40 1.89
N ALA A 34 4.84 -0.68 1.97
CA ALA A 34 4.43 -1.87 2.72
C ALA A 34 5.58 -2.67 3.34
N HIS A 35 5.24 -3.41 4.39
CA HIS A 35 6.07 -4.48 4.93
C HIS A 35 5.19 -5.49 5.67
N TRP A 36 4.67 -5.15 6.86
CA TRP A 36 3.82 -6.06 7.63
C TRP A 36 2.44 -6.29 7.01
N GLU A 37 2.01 -5.46 6.06
CA GLU A 37 0.80 -5.68 5.24
C GLU A 37 0.78 -7.08 4.63
N PHE A 38 1.94 -7.59 4.20
CA PHE A 38 2.06 -8.88 3.52
C PHE A 38 1.77 -10.09 4.41
N THR A 39 1.72 -9.91 5.74
CA THR A 39 1.35 -10.99 6.67
C THR A 39 -0.10 -11.47 6.51
N TYR A 40 -0.95 -10.67 5.86
CA TYR A 40 -2.32 -11.08 5.54
C TYR A 40 -2.43 -12.08 4.39
N GLY A 41 -1.34 -12.32 3.65
CA GLY A 41 -1.29 -13.15 2.45
C GLY A 41 -1.71 -12.40 1.19
N GLU A 42 -1.23 -12.87 0.04
CA GLU A 42 -1.38 -12.23 -1.27
C GLU A 42 -2.84 -11.90 -1.61
N ASP A 43 -3.73 -12.88 -1.56
CA ASP A 43 -5.15 -12.71 -1.90
C ASP A 43 -5.80 -11.59 -1.08
N ARG A 44 -5.49 -11.52 0.21
CA ARG A 44 -6.06 -10.52 1.11
C ARG A 44 -5.46 -9.14 0.82
N VAL A 45 -4.15 -9.05 0.63
CA VAL A 45 -3.49 -7.79 0.29
C VAL A 45 -4.03 -7.25 -1.03
N GLN A 46 -4.16 -8.08 -2.06
CA GLN A 46 -4.74 -7.68 -3.34
C GLN A 46 -6.20 -7.20 -3.20
N ALA A 47 -7.01 -7.88 -2.37
CA ALA A 47 -8.37 -7.45 -2.09
C ALA A 47 -8.45 -6.11 -1.33
N LEU A 48 -7.49 -5.82 -0.46
CA LEU A 48 -7.39 -4.55 0.26
C LEU A 48 -6.85 -3.42 -0.63
N ILE A 49 -5.85 -3.68 -1.47
CA ILE A 49 -5.32 -2.71 -2.44
C ILE A 49 -6.42 -2.22 -3.37
N LYS A 50 -7.31 -3.10 -3.83
CA LYS A 50 -8.48 -2.74 -4.66
C LYS A 50 -9.48 -1.80 -3.96
N GLN A 51 -9.43 -1.69 -2.63
CA GLN A 51 -10.28 -0.80 -1.84
C GLN A 51 -9.61 0.54 -1.52
N LEU A 52 -8.31 0.70 -1.78
CA LEU A 52 -7.61 1.95 -1.52
C LEU A 52 -8.04 3.03 -2.52
N GLU A 53 -8.26 4.24 -2.03
CA GLU A 53 -8.55 5.41 -2.85
C GLU A 53 -7.27 6.15 -3.27
N PHE A 54 -6.10 5.58 -2.95
CA PHE A 54 -4.78 6.14 -3.20
C PHE A 54 -3.79 5.05 -3.61
N PRO A 55 -2.65 5.38 -4.26
CA PRO A 55 -1.70 4.40 -4.73
C PRO A 55 -0.97 3.65 -3.61
N PHE A 56 -0.95 2.32 -3.73
CA PHE A 56 -0.03 1.42 -3.05
C PHE A 56 1.22 1.24 -3.90
N LEU A 57 2.37 1.69 -3.41
CA LEU A 57 3.61 1.81 -4.18
C LEU A 57 4.70 0.86 -3.67
N ALA A 58 5.25 0.05 -4.58
CA ALA A 58 6.45 -0.74 -4.34
C ALA A 58 7.10 -1.15 -5.67
N GLY A 59 8.30 -0.64 -5.95
CA GLY A 59 9.06 -1.02 -7.16
C GLY A 59 9.86 -2.30 -7.02
N ASN A 60 10.09 -2.76 -5.79
CA ASN A 60 10.91 -3.93 -5.46
C ASN A 60 10.10 -5.23 -5.27
N VAL A 61 8.77 -5.17 -5.37
CA VAL A 61 7.91 -6.35 -5.26
C VAL A 61 7.60 -6.87 -6.66
N LYS A 62 7.93 -8.14 -6.89
CA LYS A 62 7.86 -8.81 -8.19
C LYS A 62 7.22 -10.17 -8.03
N GLU A 63 6.59 -10.67 -9.08
CA GLU A 63 6.20 -12.08 -9.12
C GLU A 63 7.43 -12.99 -9.26
N SER A 64 7.32 -14.22 -8.78
CA SER A 64 8.47 -15.11 -8.56
C SER A 64 8.93 -15.92 -9.78
N THR A 65 8.10 -16.03 -10.83
CA THR A 65 8.34 -16.87 -12.00
C THR A 65 9.22 -16.17 -13.04
N TRP A 66 8.90 -14.93 -13.40
CA TRP A 66 9.59 -14.16 -14.46
C TRP A 66 10.17 -12.82 -13.95
N GLY A 67 9.85 -12.42 -12.73
CA GLY A 67 10.30 -11.16 -12.12
C GLY A 67 9.50 -9.94 -12.58
N ASP A 68 8.29 -10.13 -13.11
CA ASP A 68 7.46 -9.02 -13.57
C ASP A 68 6.99 -8.14 -12.38
N PRO A 69 6.93 -6.82 -12.57
CA PRO A 69 6.43 -5.91 -11.54
C PRO A 69 4.93 -6.11 -11.33
N VAL A 70 4.53 -6.33 -10.07
CA VAL A 70 3.12 -6.55 -9.69
C VAL A 70 2.46 -5.34 -9.05
N LEU A 71 3.26 -4.34 -8.67
CA LEU A 71 2.82 -3.12 -8.02
C LEU A 71 3.38 -1.89 -8.75
N LYS A 72 2.70 -0.75 -8.57
CA LYS A 72 3.15 0.51 -9.16
C LYS A 72 4.43 0.99 -8.45
N PRO A 73 5.52 1.32 -9.16
CA PRO A 73 6.78 1.70 -8.52
C PRO A 73 6.78 3.13 -7.96
N TYR A 74 6.02 4.04 -8.58
CA TYR A 74 5.96 5.45 -8.19
C TYR A 74 4.66 6.13 -8.61
N GLN A 75 4.37 7.31 -8.05
CA GLN A 75 3.32 8.21 -8.50
C GLN A 75 3.87 9.64 -8.61
N VAL A 76 3.48 10.38 -9.64
CA VAL A 76 3.74 11.82 -9.75
C VAL A 76 2.49 12.58 -9.35
N PHE A 77 2.62 13.52 -8.43
CA PHE A 77 1.55 14.41 -7.97
C PHE A 77 1.82 15.83 -8.45
N GLU A 78 0.77 16.58 -8.77
CA GLU A 78 0.86 18.02 -9.03
C GLU A 78 0.28 18.80 -7.84
N ARG A 79 1.07 19.70 -7.26
CA ARG A 79 0.69 20.55 -6.12
C ARG A 79 1.36 21.91 -6.25
N GLY A 80 0.58 22.99 -6.18
CA GLY A 80 1.11 24.36 -6.26
C GLY A 80 1.94 24.65 -7.52
N GLY A 81 1.62 24.03 -8.65
CA GLY A 81 2.38 24.16 -9.91
C GLY A 81 3.68 23.36 -9.96
N LEU A 82 4.01 22.56 -8.94
CA LEU A 82 5.16 21.66 -8.91
C LEU A 82 4.74 20.22 -9.18
N ARG A 83 5.59 19.48 -9.90
CA ARG A 83 5.50 18.02 -10.06
C ARG A 83 6.36 17.32 -9.02
N ILE A 84 5.75 16.45 -8.22
CA ILE A 84 6.38 15.76 -7.09
C ILE A 84 6.33 14.25 -7.36
N GLY A 85 7.49 13.63 -7.57
CA GLY A 85 7.60 12.18 -7.72
C GLY A 85 7.75 11.48 -6.36
N VAL A 86 6.90 10.50 -6.09
CA VAL A 86 6.95 9.65 -4.88
C VAL A 86 7.23 8.23 -5.31
N ILE A 87 8.35 7.66 -4.84
CA ILE A 87 8.78 6.30 -5.14
C ILE A 87 8.44 5.40 -3.96
N GLY A 88 7.88 4.22 -4.23
CA GLY A 88 7.59 3.22 -3.21
C GLY A 88 8.65 2.14 -3.13
N GLN A 89 9.06 1.81 -1.92
CA GLN A 89 9.96 0.69 -1.64
C GLN A 89 9.47 -0.03 -0.40
N ALA A 90 9.02 -1.26 -0.60
CA ALA A 90 8.65 -2.16 0.49
C ALA A 90 9.90 -2.69 1.20
N PHE A 91 9.75 -3.22 2.42
CA PHE A 91 10.85 -3.90 3.10
C PHE A 91 11.36 -5.09 2.24
N PRO A 92 12.69 -5.21 2.05
CA PRO A 92 13.30 -6.21 1.17
C PRO A 92 13.31 -7.63 1.74
#